data_AF-A0A0G0H967-F1
#
_entry.id   AF-A0A0G0H967-F1
#
_cell.length_a   1.000
_cell.length_b   1.000
_cell.length_c   1.000
_cell.angle_alpha   90.00
_cell.angle_beta   90.00
_cell.angle_gamma   90.00
#
_symmetry.space_group_name_H-M   'P 1'
#
loop_
_entity.id
_entity.type
_entity.pdbx_description
1 polymer ?
#
loop_
_entity_poly.entity_id
_entity_poly.type
_entity_poly.pdbx_seq_one_letter_code
_entity_poly.pdbx_strand_id
1 'polypeptide(L)'
;MVPEISPNLESFRIKTADAFTSLIDDPENTPLLEKFRFTYEERRKHPWLRESGQGPLYQGLNGLTEALRSVLFFHHQESQDWLIRRNLEKGMQAEIDPTFLNGMKVSANEAVLDERILQSFARSLNRKNLRVDQLDTPELQQELRHGISIYWENTHAHGYSGDPW
;
A
#
# COMPACT_ATOMS: atom_id res chain seq x y z
N MET A 1 12.73 -23.87 14.14
CA MET A 1 13.13 -22.64 14.86
C MET A 1 12.24 -21.52 14.35
N VAL A 2 11.34 -21.02 15.19
CA VAL A 2 10.60 -19.79 14.88
C VAL A 2 11.59 -18.65 15.11
N PRO A 3 11.88 -17.78 14.13
CA PRO A 3 12.71 -16.61 14.39
C PRO A 3 11.98 -15.76 15.44
N GLU A 4 12.62 -15.50 16.57
CA GLU A 4 12.14 -14.49 17.50
C GLU A 4 12.21 -13.13 16.79
N ILE A 5 11.04 -12.61 16.43
CA ILE A 5 10.88 -11.25 15.93
C ILE A 5 11.44 -10.33 17.02
N SER A 6 12.44 -9.51 16.69
CA SER A 6 13.00 -8.55 17.66
C SER A 6 11.85 -7.71 18.25
N PRO A 7 11.79 -7.45 19.58
CA PRO A 7 10.68 -6.74 20.22
C PRO A 7 10.33 -5.40 19.55
N ASN A 8 11.33 -4.75 18.94
CA ASN A 8 11.16 -3.50 18.20
C ASN A 8 10.33 -3.66 16.91
N LEU A 9 10.46 -4.80 16.22
CA LEU A 9 9.73 -5.07 14.98
C LEU A 9 8.26 -5.41 15.25
N GLU A 10 7.97 -6.05 16.39
CA GLU A 10 6.60 -6.34 16.82
C GLU A 10 5.85 -5.05 17.20
N SER A 11 6.48 -4.17 17.99
CA SER A 11 5.89 -2.85 18.30
C SER A 11 5.66 -2.04 17.02
N PHE A 12 6.62 -2.04 16.10
CA PHE A 12 6.49 -1.36 14.82
C PHE A 12 5.36 -1.92 13.95
N ARG A 13 5.17 -3.25 13.95
CA ARG A 13 4.06 -3.93 13.27
C ARG A 13 2.71 -3.42 13.74
N ILE A 14 2.51 -3.38 15.06
CA ILE A 14 1.26 -2.91 15.70
C ILE A 14 1.01 -1.45 15.31
N LYS A 15 2.00 -0.56 15.49
CA LYS A 15 1.88 0.85 15.12
C LYS A 15 1.55 1.05 13.63
N THR A 16 2.14 0.24 12.76
CA THR A 16 1.88 0.30 11.31
C THR A 16 0.45 -0.12 10.97
N ALA A 17 -0.09 -1.16 11.63
CA ALA A 17 -1.48 -1.57 11.49
C ALA A 17 -2.46 -0.49 12.00
N ASP A 18 -2.14 0.12 13.15
CA ASP A 18 -2.94 1.21 13.73
C ASP A 18 -2.92 2.44 12.81
N ALA A 19 -1.79 2.73 12.17
CA ALA A 19 -1.65 3.84 11.23
C ALA A 19 -2.47 3.61 9.96
N PHE A 20 -2.47 2.39 9.40
CA PHE A 20 -3.37 2.04 8.30
C PHE A 20 -4.83 2.19 8.70
N THR A 21 -5.21 1.66 9.87
CA THR A 21 -6.61 1.71 10.35
C THR A 21 -7.05 3.15 10.53
N SER A 22 -6.22 3.98 11.17
CA SER A 22 -6.49 5.42 11.36
C SER A 22 -6.59 6.17 10.04
N LEU A 23 -5.79 5.81 9.02
CA LEU A 23 -5.91 6.35 7.66
C LEU A 23 -7.25 5.97 7.02
N ILE A 24 -7.65 4.70 7.13
CA ILE A 24 -8.88 4.19 6.52
C ILE A 24 -10.13 4.79 7.20
N ASP A 25 -10.07 5.03 8.50
CA ASP A 25 -11.20 5.55 9.28
C ASP A 25 -11.39 7.07 9.18
N ASP A 26 -10.36 7.80 8.79
CA ASP A 26 -10.40 9.25 8.64
C ASP A 26 -11.09 9.65 7.32
N PRO A 27 -12.27 10.32 7.37
CA PRO A 27 -13.02 10.71 6.18
C PRO A 27 -12.24 11.66 5.25
N GLU A 28 -11.26 12.40 5.77
CA GLU A 28 -10.41 13.28 4.96
C GLU A 28 -9.54 12.48 3.96
N ASN A 29 -9.34 11.18 4.21
CA ASN A 29 -8.63 10.28 3.29
C ASN A 29 -9.51 9.71 2.17
N THR A 30 -10.82 9.96 2.16
CA THR A 30 -11.71 9.37 1.15
C THR A 30 -11.19 9.56 -0.29
N PRO A 31 -10.79 10.77 -0.73
CA PRO A 31 -10.28 10.95 -2.09
C PRO A 31 -9.00 10.16 -2.40
N LEU A 32 -8.14 9.96 -1.39
CA LEU A 32 -6.92 9.16 -1.53
C LEU A 32 -7.24 7.67 -1.64
N LEU A 33 -8.18 7.20 -0.83
CA LEU A 33 -8.61 5.82 -0.85
C LEU A 33 -9.38 5.48 -2.15
N GLU A 34 -10.14 6.42 -2.73
CA GLU A 34 -10.83 6.20 -4.02
C GLU A 34 -9.83 6.01 -5.17
N LYS A 35 -8.72 6.76 -5.15
CA LYS A 35 -7.58 6.57 -6.06
C LYS A 35 -6.93 5.20 -5.86
N PHE A 36 -6.76 4.78 -4.61
CA PHE A 36 -6.28 3.43 -4.29
C PHE A 36 -7.21 2.35 -4.83
N ARG A 37 -8.52 2.47 -4.58
CA ARG A 37 -9.54 1.52 -5.06
C ARG A 37 -9.48 1.37 -6.56
N PHE A 38 -9.49 2.48 -7.30
CA PHE A 38 -9.36 2.47 -8.75
C PHE A 38 -8.13 1.66 -9.19
N THR A 39 -6.97 1.99 -8.63
CA THR A 39 -5.69 1.36 -8.97
C THR A 39 -5.70 -0.14 -8.69
N TYR A 40 -6.22 -0.54 -7.52
CA TYR A 40 -6.37 -1.93 -7.15
C TYR A 40 -7.28 -2.69 -8.13
N GLU A 41 -8.45 -2.12 -8.46
CA GLU A 41 -9.41 -2.73 -9.37
C GLU A 41 -8.88 -2.86 -10.80
N GLU A 42 -8.06 -1.90 -11.27
CA GLU A 42 -7.37 -2.05 -12.54
C GLU A 42 -6.29 -3.15 -12.47
N ARG A 43 -5.43 -3.12 -11.45
CA ARG A 43 -4.30 -4.05 -11.34
C ARG A 43 -4.72 -5.49 -11.12
N ARG A 44 -5.78 -5.76 -10.35
CA ARG A 44 -6.26 -7.13 -10.09
C ARG A 44 -6.77 -7.86 -11.33
N LYS A 45 -7.06 -7.16 -12.43
CA LYS A 45 -7.46 -7.77 -13.72
C LYS A 45 -6.29 -8.48 -14.41
N HIS A 46 -5.05 -8.22 -13.99
CA HIS A 46 -3.84 -8.74 -14.62
C HIS A 46 -3.27 -9.93 -13.85
N PRO A 47 -3.34 -11.17 -14.38
CA PRO A 47 -3.00 -12.39 -13.64
C PRO A 47 -1.51 -12.57 -13.32
N TRP A 48 -0.64 -11.72 -13.87
CA TRP A 48 0.78 -11.69 -13.52
C TRP A 48 1.08 -10.71 -12.38
N LEU A 49 0.08 -10.01 -11.85
CA LEU A 49 0.18 -9.15 -10.68
C LEU A 49 -0.31 -9.87 -9.43
N ARG A 50 0.33 -9.60 -8.29
CA ARG A 50 -0.01 -10.23 -6.99
C ARG A 50 -1.42 -9.86 -6.55
N GLU A 51 -1.85 -8.65 -6.89
CA GLU A 51 -3.16 -8.07 -6.61
C GLU A 51 -4.31 -8.84 -7.27
N SER A 52 -4.03 -9.63 -8.31
CA SER A 52 -5.03 -10.50 -8.92
C SER A 52 -5.43 -11.67 -8.03
N GLY A 53 -4.53 -12.14 -7.15
CA GLY A 53 -4.70 -13.41 -6.43
C GLY A 53 -4.86 -14.64 -7.34
N GLN A 54 -4.57 -14.45 -8.63
CA GLN A 54 -4.77 -15.41 -9.72
C GLN A 54 -3.44 -15.61 -10.46
N GLY A 55 -3.33 -16.70 -11.21
CA GLY A 55 -2.12 -17.05 -11.95
C GLY A 55 -1.15 -17.98 -11.20
N PRO A 56 -0.15 -18.55 -11.90
CA PRO A 56 0.63 -19.68 -11.38
C PRO A 56 1.47 -19.38 -10.13
N LEU A 57 1.82 -18.11 -9.90
CA LEU A 57 2.69 -17.68 -8.81
C LEU A 57 1.92 -17.11 -7.60
N TYR A 58 0.66 -16.68 -7.80
CA TYR A 58 -0.08 -15.85 -6.84
C TYR A 58 -1.48 -16.41 -6.51
N GLN A 59 -1.77 -17.63 -6.96
CA GLN A 59 -3.04 -18.30 -6.69
C GLN A 59 -3.32 -18.36 -5.19
N GLY A 60 -4.46 -17.82 -4.77
CA GLY A 60 -4.93 -17.86 -3.39
C GLY A 60 -4.38 -16.73 -2.51
N LEU A 61 -3.61 -15.78 -3.05
CA LEU A 61 -3.26 -14.56 -2.33
C LEU A 61 -4.47 -13.63 -2.22
N ASN A 62 -4.61 -12.95 -1.09
CA ASN A 62 -5.56 -11.85 -0.95
C ASN A 62 -5.04 -10.62 -1.68
N GLY A 63 -5.68 -10.27 -2.80
CA GLY A 63 -5.24 -9.17 -3.66
C GLY A 63 -5.16 -7.80 -2.97
N LEU A 64 -6.08 -7.49 -2.05
CA LEU A 64 -6.04 -6.24 -1.28
C LEU A 64 -4.86 -6.19 -0.33
N THR A 65 -4.56 -7.32 0.32
CA THR A 65 -3.37 -7.48 1.17
C THR A 65 -2.09 -7.24 0.35
N GLU A 66 -2.04 -7.71 -0.89
CA GLU A 66 -0.91 -7.52 -1.79
C GLU A 66 -0.78 -6.08 -2.32
N ALA A 67 -1.89 -5.39 -2.55
CA ALA A 67 -1.89 -3.97 -2.88
C ALA A 67 -1.35 -3.12 -1.72
N LEU A 68 -1.77 -3.40 -0.48
CA LEU A 68 -1.26 -2.70 0.72
C LEU A 68 0.21 -3.05 1.03
N ARG A 69 0.66 -4.26 0.70
CA ARG A 69 2.08 -4.64 0.71
C ARG A 69 2.90 -3.82 -0.29
N SER A 70 2.32 -3.53 -1.46
CA SER A 70 2.96 -2.67 -2.46
C SER A 70 3.10 -1.23 -1.98
N VAL A 71 2.11 -0.70 -1.24
CA VAL A 71 2.20 0.61 -0.56
C VAL A 71 3.41 0.65 0.37
N LEU A 72 3.58 -0.36 1.24
CA LEU A 72 4.72 -0.45 2.16
C LEU A 72 6.06 -0.55 1.41
N PHE A 73 6.09 -1.31 0.32
CA PHE A 73 7.31 -1.55 -0.45
C PHE A 73 7.75 -0.30 -1.24
N PHE A 74 6.82 0.38 -1.90
CA PHE A 74 7.12 1.47 -2.83
C PHE A 74 7.06 2.89 -2.22
N HIS A 75 6.66 3.06 -0.96
CA HIS A 75 6.60 4.38 -0.28
C HIS A 75 7.89 5.24 -0.35
N HIS A 76 9.04 4.67 -0.69
CA HIS A 76 10.30 5.42 -0.75
C HIS A 76 10.56 6.05 -2.13
N GLN A 77 9.73 5.73 -3.12
CA GLN A 77 9.85 6.30 -4.45
C GLN A 77 9.49 7.79 -4.43
N GLU A 78 10.14 8.53 -5.32
CA GLU A 78 9.81 9.91 -5.58
C GLU A 78 8.52 9.98 -6.41
N SER A 79 7.66 10.92 -6.03
CA SER A 79 6.45 11.21 -6.78
C SER A 79 6.80 11.81 -8.13
N GLN A 80 6.00 11.51 -9.15
CA GLN A 80 6.20 12.00 -10.50
C GLN A 80 5.00 12.83 -10.97
N ASP A 81 5.19 14.15 -11.05
CA ASP A 81 4.14 15.13 -11.40
C ASP A 81 3.38 14.78 -12.69
N TRP A 82 4.08 14.21 -13.69
CA TRP A 82 3.47 13.83 -14.96
C TRP A 82 2.52 12.63 -14.82
N LEU A 83 2.83 11.67 -13.93
CA LEU A 83 1.93 10.55 -13.60
C LEU A 83 0.69 11.04 -12.87
N ILE A 84 0.89 11.94 -11.89
CA ILE A 84 -0.22 12.56 -11.14
C ILE A 84 -1.16 13.27 -12.12
N ARG A 85 -0.62 14.15 -12.98
CA ARG A 85 -1.41 14.92 -13.95
C ARG A 85 -2.18 13.99 -14.89
N ARG A 86 -1.51 13.00 -15.48
CA ARG A 86 -2.14 12.00 -16.34
C ARG A 86 -3.30 11.29 -15.64
N ASN A 87 -3.11 10.86 -14.40
CA ASN A 87 -4.13 10.10 -13.67
C ASN A 87 -5.34 10.98 -13.32
N LEU A 88 -5.11 12.26 -13.01
CA LEU A 88 -6.19 13.24 -12.81
C LEU A 88 -6.97 13.48 -14.11
N GLU A 89 -6.28 13.69 -15.23
CA GLU A 89 -6.89 13.89 -16.56
C GLU A 89 -7.73 12.67 -16.99
N LYS A 90 -7.28 11.46 -16.64
CA LYS A 90 -8.00 10.20 -16.90
C LYS A 90 -9.09 9.89 -15.88
N GLY A 91 -9.29 10.72 -14.85
CA GLY A 91 -10.31 10.50 -13.83
C GLY A 91 -10.14 9.18 -13.06
N MET A 92 -8.89 8.80 -12.75
CA MET A 92 -8.54 7.52 -12.12
C MET A 92 -8.91 7.48 -10.63
N GLN A 93 -10.21 7.40 -10.36
CA GLN A 93 -10.81 7.32 -9.04
C GLN A 93 -12.04 6.41 -9.09
N ALA A 94 -12.32 5.70 -7.99
CA ALA A 94 -13.49 4.85 -7.85
C ALA A 94 -14.10 5.04 -6.46
N GLU A 95 -15.41 5.32 -6.40
CA GLU A 95 -16.16 5.51 -5.16
C GLU A 95 -15.92 4.34 -4.20
N ILE A 96 -15.82 4.60 -2.90
CA ILE A 96 -15.64 3.57 -1.88
C ILE A 96 -16.95 3.19 -1.23
N ASP A 97 -17.16 1.88 -1.08
CA ASP A 97 -18.27 1.32 -0.33
C ASP A 97 -17.80 0.71 1.01
N PRO A 98 -18.73 0.50 1.97
CA PRO A 98 -18.39 -0.08 3.28
C PRO A 98 -17.76 -1.47 3.20
N THR A 99 -18.10 -2.27 2.18
CA THR A 99 -17.51 -3.61 1.99
C THR A 99 -16.03 -3.49 1.65
N PHE A 100 -15.67 -2.56 0.77
CA PHE A 100 -14.29 -2.28 0.41
C PHE A 100 -13.50 -1.75 1.61
N LEU A 101 -14.03 -0.79 2.38
CA LEU A 101 -13.36 -0.28 3.60
C LEU A 101 -13.10 -1.40 4.61
N ASN A 102 -14.09 -2.25 4.86
CA ASN A 102 -13.91 -3.37 5.77
C ASN A 102 -12.85 -4.35 5.26
N GLY A 103 -12.86 -4.63 3.95
CA GLY A 103 -11.81 -5.43 3.29
C GLY A 103 -10.42 -4.83 3.47
N MET A 104 -10.27 -3.51 3.26
CA MET A 104 -8.99 -2.82 3.47
C MET A 104 -8.49 -2.94 4.91
N LYS A 105 -9.36 -2.82 5.93
CA LYS A 105 -8.96 -2.95 7.34
C LYS A 105 -8.46 -4.35 7.68
N VAL A 106 -9.15 -5.37 7.21
CA VAL A 106 -8.72 -6.77 7.39
C VAL A 106 -7.38 -6.99 6.69
N SER A 107 -7.27 -6.56 5.43
CA SER A 107 -6.04 -6.69 4.64
C SER A 107 -4.87 -5.87 5.16
N ALA A 108 -5.10 -4.73 5.80
CA ALA A 108 -4.04 -3.92 6.41
C ALA A 108 -3.34 -4.69 7.55
N ASN A 109 -4.12 -5.38 8.38
CA ASN A 109 -3.59 -6.23 9.44
C ASN A 109 -2.78 -7.40 8.85
N GLU A 110 -3.24 -8.02 7.77
CA GLU A 110 -2.51 -9.09 7.09
C GLU A 110 -1.24 -8.59 6.36
N ALA A 111 -1.27 -7.37 5.83
CA ALA A 111 -0.17 -6.81 5.05
C ALA A 111 1.09 -6.67 5.91
N VAL A 112 0.92 -6.24 7.17
CA VAL A 112 2.03 -6.04 8.11
C VAL A 112 2.57 -7.34 8.74
N LEU A 113 1.91 -8.49 8.51
CA LEU A 113 2.41 -9.80 8.96
C LEU A 113 3.58 -10.32 8.12
N ASP A 114 3.77 -9.80 6.90
CA ASP A 114 4.94 -10.17 6.09
C ASP A 114 6.18 -9.48 6.63
N GLU A 115 6.94 -10.23 7.44
CA GLU A 115 8.15 -9.74 8.10
C GLU A 115 9.16 -9.16 7.10
N ARG A 116 9.28 -9.73 5.90
CA ARG A 116 10.24 -9.25 4.90
C ARG A 116 9.86 -7.87 4.38
N ILE A 117 8.57 -7.65 4.14
CA ILE A 117 8.04 -6.35 3.69
C ILE A 117 8.14 -5.34 4.83
N LEU A 118 7.76 -5.72 6.04
CA LEU A 118 7.83 -4.83 7.20
C LEU A 118 9.27 -4.43 7.53
N GLN A 119 10.23 -5.36 7.47
CA GLN A 119 11.64 -5.04 7.62
C GLN A 119 12.18 -4.14 6.50
N SER A 120 11.72 -4.33 5.26
CA SER A 120 12.08 -3.45 4.14
C SER A 120 11.56 -2.04 4.34
N PHE A 121 10.31 -1.92 4.78
CA PHE A 121 9.68 -0.64 5.15
C PHE A 121 10.45 0.04 6.29
N ALA A 122 10.72 -0.68 7.38
CA ALA A 122 11.49 -0.16 8.51
C ALA A 122 12.91 0.30 8.11
N ARG A 123 13.61 -0.47 7.27
CA ARG A 123 14.93 -0.10 6.74
C ARG A 123 14.87 1.18 5.90
N SER A 124 13.83 1.35 5.12
CA SER A 124 13.63 2.56 4.31
C SER A 124 13.38 3.80 5.18
N LEU A 125 12.51 3.70 6.19
CA LEU A 125 12.27 4.80 7.13
C LEU A 125 13.55 5.22 7.84
N ASN A 126 14.34 4.26 8.32
CA ASN A 126 15.63 4.56 8.96
C ASN A 126 16.61 5.27 7.99
N ARG A 127 16.59 4.97 6.69
CA ARG A 127 17.40 5.68 5.67
C ARG A 127 16.96 7.13 5.47
N LYS A 128 15.69 7.45 5.75
CA LYS A 128 15.16 8.82 5.80
C LYS A 128 15.42 9.51 7.17
N ASN A 129 16.24 8.91 8.03
CA ASN A 129 16.45 9.33 9.43
C ASN A 129 15.19 9.27 10.32
N LEU A 130 14.19 8.48 9.92
CA LEU A 130 12.99 8.23 10.71
C LEU A 130 13.19 6.95 11.53
N ARG A 131 13.44 7.12 12.83
CA ARG A 131 13.72 6.03 13.75
C ARG A 131 12.45 5.27 14.11
N VAL A 132 12.32 4.05 13.60
CA VAL A 132 11.09 3.23 13.72
C VAL A 132 10.64 2.95 15.17
N ASP A 133 11.56 2.96 16.13
CA ASP A 133 11.28 2.83 17.56
C ASP A 133 10.64 4.09 18.16
N GLN A 134 10.89 5.24 17.55
CA GLN A 134 10.44 6.56 17.99
C GLN A 134 9.21 7.07 17.24
N LEU A 135 8.92 6.51 16.05
CA LEU A 135 7.77 6.92 15.26
C LEU A 135 6.45 6.66 15.98
N ASP A 136 5.58 7.67 15.93
CA ASP A 136 4.19 7.55 16.35
C ASP A 136 3.25 7.20 15.19
N THR A 137 1.97 6.98 15.52
CA THR A 137 0.95 6.61 14.53
C THR A 137 0.72 7.70 13.48
N PRO A 138 0.60 9.00 13.84
CA PRO A 138 0.53 10.09 12.86
C PRO A 138 1.70 10.15 11.86
N GLU A 139 2.94 10.02 12.32
CA GLU A 139 4.11 10.03 11.43
C GLU A 139 4.09 8.84 10.45
N LEU A 140 3.70 7.66 10.94
CA LEU A 140 3.50 6.50 10.07
C LEU A 140 2.35 6.70 9.09
N GLN A 141 1.26 7.34 9.53
CA GLN A 141 0.12 7.64 8.68
C GLN A 141 0.55 8.51 7.48
N GLN A 142 1.44 9.49 7.70
CA GLN A 142 1.98 10.32 6.63
C GLN A 142 2.77 9.51 5.59
N GLU A 143 3.64 8.60 6.05
CA GLU A 143 4.42 7.74 5.15
C GLU A 143 3.51 6.75 4.37
N LEU A 144 2.44 6.27 5.00
CA LEU A 144 1.43 5.43 4.34
C LEU A 144 0.61 6.21 3.32
N ARG A 145 0.21 7.47 3.62
CA ARG A 145 -0.46 8.36 2.65
C ARG A 145 0.40 8.57 1.40
N HIS A 146 1.70 8.78 1.60
CA HIS A 146 2.66 8.89 0.51
C HIS A 146 2.75 7.58 -0.29
N GLY A 147 2.88 6.43 0.38
CA GLY A 147 2.89 5.13 -0.29
C GLY A 147 1.63 4.82 -1.09
N ILE A 148 0.44 5.20 -0.61
CA ILE A 148 -0.82 5.06 -1.36
C ILE A 148 -0.81 5.97 -2.60
N SER A 149 -0.28 7.20 -2.46
CA SER A 149 -0.15 8.12 -3.59
C SER A 149 0.77 7.55 -4.67
N ILE A 150 1.95 7.04 -4.28
CA ILE A 150 2.89 6.37 -5.20
C ILE A 150 2.26 5.15 -5.87
N TYR A 151 1.49 4.34 -5.13
CA TYR A 151 0.80 3.18 -5.68
C TYR A 151 -0.16 3.61 -6.80
N TRP A 152 -0.96 4.66 -6.58
CA TRP A 152 -1.85 5.23 -7.59
C TRP A 152 -1.11 5.84 -8.78
N GLU A 153 -0.07 6.64 -8.55
CA GLU A 153 0.76 7.21 -9.63
C GLU A 153 1.25 6.13 -10.58
N ASN A 154 1.70 5.01 -10.02
CA ASN A 154 2.29 3.89 -10.73
C ASN A 154 1.26 2.84 -11.20
N THR A 155 -0.02 3.21 -11.34
CA THR A 155 -1.08 2.30 -11.82
C THR A 155 -0.64 1.48 -13.05
N HIS A 156 0.09 2.09 -14.00
CA HIS A 156 0.55 1.46 -15.25
C HIS A 156 2.08 1.50 -15.51
N ALA A 157 2.90 2.04 -14.60
CA ALA A 157 4.29 2.46 -14.89
C ALA A 157 5.32 1.33 -15.12
N HIS A 158 4.91 0.07 -15.10
CA HIS A 158 5.80 -1.08 -15.27
C HIS A 158 5.44 -1.85 -16.56
N GLY A 159 5.49 -1.19 -17.73
CA GLY A 159 5.26 -1.85 -19.03
C GLY A 159 3.97 -2.69 -19.09
N TYR A 160 2.92 -2.28 -18.36
CA TYR A 160 1.73 -3.10 -18.11
C TYR A 160 0.54 -2.77 -19.00
N SER A 161 0.66 -1.80 -19.87
CA SER A 161 -0.23 -1.64 -21.01
C SER A 161 0.54 -2.08 -22.24
N GLY A 162 -0.08 -2.89 -23.10
CA GLY A 162 0.29 -2.95 -24.52
C GLY A 162 0.02 -1.61 -25.23
N ASP A 163 0.25 -0.48 -24.55
CA ASP A 163 0.05 0.88 -24.99
C ASP A 163 1.37 1.60 -24.75
N PRO A 164 2.15 1.88 -25.81
CA PRO A 164 3.53 2.40 -25.73
C PRO A 164 3.59 3.93 -25.59
N TRP A 165 2.52 4.58 -25.11
CA TRP A 165 2.45 6.04 -24.96
C TRP A 165 2.65 6.49 -23.51
#